data_AF-A0A4Y2U4L7-F1
#
_entry.id   AF-A0A4Y2U4L7-F1
#
_cell.length_a   1.000
_cell.length_b   1.000
_cell.length_c   1.000
_cell.angle_alpha   90.00
_cell.angle_beta   90.00
_cell.angle_gamma   90.00
#
_symmetry.space_group_name_H-M   'P 1'
#
loop_
_entity.id
_entity.type
_entity.pdbx_description
1 polymer ?
#
loop_
_entity_poly.entity_id
_entity_poly.type
_entity_poly.pdbx_seq_one_letter_code
_entity_poly.pdbx_strand_id
1 'polypeptide(L)'
;MKDLGLGKTKIEEDVMEEIKHFMDVLRSHKSQPIDVKEPLSPSMSNNICALVFGKRFEYDDPSRQFLDKNIDEIFEYFTQTSLDVVFPWINYIPFVSKFLESDKPRIAFNNYKKFFQ
;
A
#
# COMPACT_ATOMS: atom_id res chain seq x y z
N MET A 1 25.20 5.25 22.43
CA MET A 1 23.98 5.10 21.61
C MET A 1 23.33 6.48 21.55
N LYS A 2 23.50 7.18 20.43
CA LYS A 2 22.86 8.48 20.20
C LYS A 2 21.49 8.20 19.61
N ASP A 3 20.45 8.66 20.28
CA ASP A 3 19.09 8.58 19.80
C ASP A 3 18.99 9.18 18.39
N LEU A 4 18.47 8.39 17.45
CA LEU A 4 18.07 8.82 16.10
C LEU A 4 16.77 9.66 16.21
N GLY A 5 16.79 10.69 17.07
CA GLY A 5 15.63 11.50 17.45
C GLY A 5 15.13 12.45 16.36
N LEU A 6 15.92 12.70 15.32
CA LEU A 6 15.53 13.63 14.25
C LEU A 6 14.43 13.09 13.33
N GLY A 7 14.27 11.76 13.24
CA GLY A 7 13.27 11.11 12.37
C GLY A 7 12.03 10.60 13.11
N LYS A 8 12.19 10.06 14.33
CA LYS A 8 11.06 9.50 15.09
C LYS A 8 10.03 10.56 15.45
N THR A 9 10.48 11.75 15.86
CA THR A 9 9.59 12.83 16.30
C THR A 9 8.74 13.37 15.14
N LYS A 10 9.33 13.54 13.94
CA LYS A 10 8.57 14.00 12.77
C LYS A 10 7.51 12.99 12.32
N ILE A 11 7.85 11.71 12.27
CA ILE A 11 6.88 10.66 11.89
C ILE A 11 5.76 10.57 12.93
N GLU A 12 6.10 10.68 14.21
CA GLU A 12 5.11 10.71 15.29
C GLU A 12 4.18 11.92 15.16
N GLU A 13 4.72 13.10 14.86
CA GLU A 13 3.94 14.32 14.59
C GLU A 13 3.01 14.14 13.39
N ASP A 14 3.52 13.65 12.25
CA ASP A 14 2.75 13.42 11.02
C ASP A 14 1.61 12.42 11.27
N VAL A 15 1.89 11.30 11.96
CA VAL A 15 0.88 10.28 12.31
C VAL A 15 -0.15 10.84 13.29
N MET A 16 0.27 11.60 14.29
CA MET A 16 -0.63 12.22 15.26
C MET A 16 -1.54 13.28 14.62
N GLU A 17 -1.04 13.99 13.61
CA GLU A 17 -1.85 14.89 12.79
C GLU A 17 -2.88 14.12 11.97
N GLU A 18 -2.47 13.06 11.28
CA GLU A 18 -3.37 12.22 10.48
C GLU A 18 -4.46 11.55 11.34
N ILE A 19 -4.14 11.12 12.57
CA ILE A 19 -5.14 10.60 13.52
C ILE A 19 -6.22 11.64 13.83
N LYS A 20 -5.87 12.92 13.99
CA LYS A 20 -6.87 13.97 14.22
C LYS A 20 -7.81 14.10 13.02
N HIS A 21 -7.26 14.11 11.81
CA HIS A 21 -8.05 14.17 10.59
C HIS A 21 -8.95 12.96 10.41
N PHE A 22 -8.43 11.76 10.65
CA PHE A 22 -9.20 10.53 10.61
C PHE A 22 -10.36 10.57 11.61
N MET A 23 -10.14 11.05 12.84
CA MET A 23 -11.20 11.21 13.84
C MET A 23 -12.27 12.23 13.41
N ASP A 24 -11.89 13.30 12.72
CA ASP A 24 -12.85 14.27 12.19
C ASP A 24 -13.69 13.67 11.05
N VAL A 25 -13.08 12.84 10.19
CA VAL A 25 -13.82 12.05 9.19
C VAL A 25 -14.80 11.09 9.86
N LEU A 26 -14.39 10.36 10.91
CA LEU A 26 -15.32 9.47 11.64
C LEU A 26 -16.48 10.24 12.26
N ARG A 27 -16.23 11.43 12.82
CA ARG A 27 -17.26 12.28 13.42
C ARG A 27 -18.23 12.85 12.39
N SER A 28 -17.79 13.13 11.17
CA SER A 28 -18.65 13.67 10.11
C SER A 28 -19.77 12.71 9.70
N HIS A 29 -19.60 11.40 9.95
CA HIS A 29 -20.57 10.35 9.65
C HIS A 29 -21.74 10.27 10.68
N LYS A 30 -21.83 11.19 11.64
CA LYS A 30 -23.01 11.41 12.52
C LYS A 30 -23.60 10.12 13.14
N SER A 31 -22.74 9.24 13.64
CA SER A 31 -23.11 7.96 14.28
C SER A 31 -23.82 6.94 13.37
N GLN A 32 -23.72 7.08 12.05
CA GLN A 32 -24.16 6.05 11.14
C GLN A 32 -23.16 4.88 11.12
N PRO A 33 -23.62 3.65 10.85
CA PRO A 33 -22.71 2.54 10.56
C PRO A 33 -21.86 2.88 9.34
N ILE A 34 -20.54 2.77 9.48
CA ILE A 34 -19.60 2.97 8.38
C ILE A 34 -18.72 1.74 8.26
N ASP A 35 -18.30 1.41 7.03
CA ASP A 35 -17.16 0.52 6.86
C ASP A 35 -15.88 1.32 7.14
N VAL A 36 -15.23 1.06 8.26
CA VAL A 36 -14.01 1.76 8.69
C VAL A 36 -12.87 1.58 7.67
N LYS A 37 -12.91 0.53 6.83
CA LYS A 37 -11.91 0.33 5.78
C LYS A 37 -11.89 1.48 4.77
N GLU A 38 -13.06 2.05 4.46
CA GLU A 38 -13.20 3.12 3.47
C GLU A 38 -12.40 4.37 3.85
N PRO A 39 -12.52 4.96 5.06
CA PRO A 39 -11.67 6.09 5.47
C PRO A 39 -10.27 5.67 5.94
N LEU A 40 -10.06 4.42 6.38
CA LEU A 40 -8.77 3.99 6.93
C LEU A 40 -7.70 3.81 5.85
N SER A 41 -8.07 3.25 4.69
CA SER A 41 -7.15 3.08 3.55
C SER A 41 -6.51 4.42 3.13
N PRO A 42 -7.29 5.49 2.89
CA PRO A 42 -6.72 6.77 2.57
C PRO A 42 -5.90 7.40 3.68
N SER A 43 -6.30 7.22 4.94
CA SER A 43 -5.52 7.68 6.10
C SER A 43 -4.14 7.00 6.20
N MET A 44 -4.06 5.68 6.03
CA MET A 44 -2.79 4.96 6.04
C MET A 44 -1.89 5.37 4.87
N SER A 45 -2.47 5.55 3.69
CA SER A 45 -1.72 6.03 2.52
C SER A 45 -1.21 7.46 2.71
N ASN A 46 -1.93 8.33 3.42
CA ASN A 46 -1.47 9.68 3.75
C ASN A 46 -0.22 9.67 4.65
N ASN A 47 -0.13 8.76 5.61
CA ASN A 47 1.11 8.57 6.38
C ASN A 47 2.29 8.21 5.47
N ILE A 48 2.08 7.30 4.50
CA ILE A 48 3.12 6.93 3.53
C ILE A 48 3.47 8.12 2.62
N CYS A 49 2.47 8.87 2.15
CA CYS A 49 2.68 10.06 1.32
C CYS A 49 3.46 11.15 2.05
N ALA A 50 3.18 11.37 3.34
CA ALA A 50 3.93 12.30 4.18
C ALA A 50 5.41 11.88 4.28
N LEU A 51 5.69 10.58 4.40
CA LEU A 51 7.06 10.06 4.41
C LEU A 51 7.78 10.20 3.06
N VAL A 52 7.10 9.86 1.96
CA VAL A 52 7.71 9.79 0.62
C VAL A 52 7.81 11.18 -0.03
N PHE A 53 6.75 11.98 0.07
CA PHE A 53 6.62 13.27 -0.61
C PHE A 53 6.82 14.47 0.33
N GLY A 54 6.96 14.23 1.64
CA GLY A 54 7.10 15.29 2.63
C GLY A 54 5.81 16.08 2.88
N LYS A 55 4.67 15.64 2.33
CA LYS A 55 3.35 16.26 2.50
C LYS A 55 2.24 15.23 2.47
N ARG A 56 1.16 15.50 3.20
CA ARG A 56 -0.11 14.80 3.04
C ARG A 56 -0.88 15.36 1.84
N PHE A 57 -1.86 14.59 1.37
CA PHE A 57 -2.86 15.08 0.43
C PHE A 57 -4.22 15.14 1.13
N GLU A 58 -5.03 16.13 0.76
CA GLU A 58 -6.42 16.17 1.22
C GLU A 58 -7.21 15.03 0.56
N TYR A 59 -8.26 14.56 1.23
CA TYR A 59 -9.04 13.41 0.76
C TYR A 59 -9.74 13.69 -0.58
N ASP A 60 -10.01 14.96 -0.88
CA ASP A 60 -10.59 15.47 -2.12
C ASP A 60 -9.55 16.01 -3.13
N ASP A 61 -8.25 15.98 -2.79
CA ASP A 61 -7.19 16.48 -3.67
C ASP A 61 -7.15 15.69 -4.99
N PRO A 62 -7.16 16.36 -6.17
CA PRO A 62 -7.03 15.68 -7.46
C PRO A 62 -5.78 14.81 -7.59
N SER A 63 -4.67 15.20 -6.95
CA SER A 63 -3.42 14.45 -6.90
C SER A 63 -3.59 13.14 -6.14
N ARG A 64 -4.42 13.14 -5.11
CA ARG A 64 -4.75 11.97 -4.31
C ARG A 64 -5.59 10.99 -5.12
N GLN A 65 -6.65 11.48 -5.76
CA GLN A 65 -7.49 10.68 -6.64
C GLN A 65 -6.68 10.05 -7.79
N PHE A 66 -5.72 10.80 -8.33
CA PHE A 66 -4.78 10.26 -9.31
C PHE A 66 -3.93 9.13 -8.70
N LEU A 67 -3.38 9.32 -7.49
CA LEU A 67 -2.58 8.31 -6.81
C LEU A 67 -3.38 7.03 -6.54
N ASP A 68 -4.60 7.16 -6.01
CA ASP A 68 -5.48 6.03 -5.69
C ASP A 68 -5.85 5.24 -6.96
N LYS A 69 -6.19 5.94 -8.05
CA LYS A 69 -6.46 5.29 -9.35
C LYS A 69 -5.26 4.50 -9.87
N ASN A 70 -4.05 5.05 -9.78
CA ASN A 70 -2.84 4.35 -10.22
C ASN A 70 -2.56 3.13 -9.33
N ILE A 71 -2.79 3.23 -8.02
CA ILE A 71 -2.63 2.11 -7.09
C ILE A 71 -3.62 0.99 -7.43
N ASP A 72 -4.88 1.32 -7.70
CA ASP A 72 -5.90 0.35 -8.07
C ASP A 72 -5.56 -0.37 -9.38
N GLU A 73 -5.13 0.38 -10.42
CA GLU A 73 -4.67 -0.20 -11.69
C GLU A 73 -3.46 -1.12 -11.49
N ILE A 74 -2.47 -0.70 -10.68
CA ILE A 74 -1.31 -1.51 -10.35
C ILE A 74 -1.72 -2.80 -9.61
N PHE A 75 -2.66 -2.71 -8.68
CA PHE A 75 -3.19 -3.90 -7.99
C PHE A 75 -3.91 -4.84 -8.96
N GLU A 76 -4.69 -4.32 -9.90
CA GLU A 76 -5.35 -5.14 -10.92
C GLU A 76 -4.30 -5.91 -11.76
N TYR A 77 -3.25 -5.25 -12.23
CA TYR A 77 -2.15 -5.91 -12.94
C TYR A 77 -1.39 -6.90 -12.05
N PHE A 78 -1.23 -6.61 -10.76
CA PHE A 78 -0.60 -7.52 -9.81
C PHE A 78 -1.43 -8.76 -9.52
N THR A 79 -2.76 -8.68 -9.50
CA THR A 79 -3.60 -9.89 -9.32
C THR A 79 -3.53 -10.82 -10.53
N GLN A 80 -3.29 -10.27 -11.73
CA GLN A 80 -3.09 -11.05 -12.95
C GLN A 80 -1.67 -11.62 -13.06
N THR A 81 -0.73 -11.05 -12.32
CA THR A 81 0.69 -11.42 -12.34
C THR A 81 1.04 -12.24 -11.09
N SER A 82 1.97 -13.16 -11.24
CA SER A 82 2.35 -14.07 -10.17
C SER A 82 3.34 -13.38 -9.21
N LEU A 83 3.22 -13.61 -7.90
CA LEU A 83 4.06 -12.94 -6.89
C LEU A 83 5.56 -13.18 -7.09
N ASP A 84 5.95 -14.30 -7.70
CA ASP A 84 7.32 -14.65 -8.06
C ASP A 84 7.89 -13.79 -9.20
N VAL A 85 7.02 -13.25 -10.07
CA VAL A 85 7.41 -12.29 -11.12
C VAL A 85 7.57 -10.90 -10.53
N VAL A 86 6.67 -10.52 -9.63
CA VAL A 86 6.65 -9.19 -8.98
C VAL A 86 7.81 -9.04 -8.00
N PHE A 87 8.04 -10.06 -7.19
CA PHE A 87 9.07 -10.08 -6.16
C PHE A 87 9.98 -11.30 -6.36
N PRO A 88 10.94 -11.26 -7.29
CA PRO A 88 11.83 -12.39 -7.59
C PRO A 88 12.58 -12.91 -6.36
N TRP A 89 12.79 -12.02 -5.38
CA TRP A 89 13.51 -12.32 -4.15
C TRP A 89 12.74 -13.24 -3.19
N ILE A 90 11.41 -13.34 -3.31
CA ILE A 90 10.58 -14.22 -2.46
C ILE A 90 10.99 -15.69 -2.63
N ASN A 91 11.50 -16.06 -3.81
CA ASN A 91 11.99 -17.41 -4.08
C ASN A 91 13.22 -17.81 -3.22
N TYR A 92 13.92 -16.85 -2.62
CA TYR A 92 15.04 -17.13 -1.73
C TYR A 92 14.64 -17.35 -0.26
N ILE A 93 13.36 -17.14 0.10
CA ILE A 93 12.89 -17.37 1.47
C ILE A 93 12.41 -18.81 1.62
N PRO A 94 13.08 -19.64 2.44
CA PRO A 94 12.64 -21.00 2.69
C PRO A 94 11.23 -20.99 3.32
N PHE A 95 10.40 -21.98 2.98
CA PHE A 95 9.00 -22.17 3.41
C PHE A 95 7.93 -21.28 2.73
N VAL A 96 8.28 -20.16 2.08
CA VAL A 96 7.29 -19.28 1.43
C VAL A 96 6.64 -19.92 0.19
N SER A 97 7.42 -20.67 -0.59
CA SER A 97 6.90 -21.41 -1.76
C SER A 97 5.83 -22.45 -1.39
N LYS A 98 5.83 -22.95 -0.15
CA LYS A 98 4.83 -23.91 0.36
C LYS A 98 3.48 -23.24 0.67
N PHE A 99 3.49 -21.94 0.95
CA PHE A 99 2.29 -21.17 1.28
C PHE A 99 1.64 -20.54 0.04
N LEU A 100 2.41 -20.32 -1.03
CA LEU A 100 1.96 -19.55 -2.20
C LEU A 100 1.41 -20.38 -3.37
N GLU A 101 1.25 -21.71 -3.28
CA GLU A 101 0.81 -22.60 -4.37
C GLU A 101 1.32 -22.16 -5.77
N SER A 102 2.60 -21.77 -5.84
CA SER A 102 3.16 -21.00 -6.96
C SER A 102 3.42 -21.83 -8.23
N ASP A 103 2.94 -23.07 -8.30
CA ASP A 103 3.30 -24.00 -9.38
C ASP A 103 2.64 -23.66 -10.71
N LYS A 104 1.33 -23.36 -10.72
CA LYS A 104 0.59 -22.97 -11.93
C LYS A 104 1.08 -21.66 -12.56
N PRO A 105 1.19 -20.56 -11.81
CA PRO A 105 1.68 -19.29 -12.36
C PRO A 105 3.11 -19.36 -12.92
N ARG A 106 4.02 -20.04 -12.22
CA ARG A 106 5.42 -20.18 -12.62
C ARG A 106 5.59 -20.96 -13.92
N ILE A 107 4.75 -21.99 -14.16
CA ILE A 107 4.72 -22.74 -15.42
C ILE A 107 4.21 -21.85 -16.56
N ALA A 108 3.16 -21.05 -16.34
CA ALA A 108 2.62 -20.14 -17.34
C ALA A 108 3.63 -19.05 -17.76
N PHE A 109 4.33 -18.43 -16.81
CA PHE A 109 5.37 -17.43 -17.10
C PHE A 109 6.55 -18.02 -17.89
N ASN A 110 7.04 -19.21 -17.52
CA ASN A 110 8.12 -19.87 -18.24
C ASN A 110 7.73 -20.28 -19.67
N ASN A 111 6.48 -20.69 -19.88
CA ASN A 111 5.96 -21.00 -21.21
C ASN A 111 5.80 -19.73 -22.06
N TYR A 112 5.32 -18.63 -21.48
CA TYR A 112 5.27 -17.33 -22.16
C TYR A 112 6.67 -16.86 -22.56
N LYS A 113 7.64 -16.91 -21.65
CA LYS A 113 9.02 -16.49 -21.93
C LYS A 113 9.68 -17.32 -23.04
N LYS A 114 9.37 -18.61 -23.13
CA LYS A 114 9.80 -19.50 -24.22
C LYS A 114 9.12 -19.23 -25.57
N PHE A 115 7.96 -18.57 -25.59
CA PHE A 115 7.24 -18.23 -26.82
C PHE A 115 7.85 -17.01 -27.54
N PHE A 116 8.49 -16.10 -26.79
CA PHE A 116 9.11 -14.88 -27.32
C PHE A 116 10.64 -14.98 -27.47
N GLN A 117 11.20 -16.19 -27.36
CA GLN A 117 12.62 -16.48 -27.56
C GLN A 117 12.77 -17.47 -28.71
#